data_AF-A0A6P1ZXT0-F1
#
_entry.id   AF-A0A6P1ZXT0-F1
#
_cell.length_a   1.000
_cell.length_b   1.000
_cell.length_c   1.000
_cell.angle_alpha   90.00
_cell.angle_beta   90.00
_cell.angle_gamma   90.00
#
_symmetry.space_group_name_H-M   'P 1'
#
loop_
_entity.id
_entity.type
_entity.pdbx_description
1 polymer ?
#
loop_
_entity_poly.entity_id
_entity_poly.type
_entity_poly.pdbx_seq_one_letter_code
_entity_poly.pdbx_strand_id
1 'polypeptide(L)' 'MNTEKGLRQKQLCDRLGFNYKLVALTAKQMGLSTHAYLQQETGWILKNELYYPPDTQFPQ' A
#
# COMPACT_ATOMS: atom_id res chain seq x y z
N MET A 1 -19.99 -10.17 -4.48
CA MET A 1 -18.96 -9.58 -3.61
C MET A 1 -17.65 -9.61 -4.38
N ASN A 2 -17.13 -8.46 -4.79
CA ASN A 2 -15.78 -8.39 -5.37
C ASN A 2 -14.80 -8.54 -4.20
N THR A 3 -14.35 -9.76 -3.97
CA THR A 3 -13.21 -10.02 -3.10
C THR A 3 -11.99 -9.44 -3.81
N GLU A 4 -11.69 -8.15 -3.58
CA GLU A 4 -10.48 -7.57 -4.15
C GLU A 4 -9.29 -8.37 -3.62
N LYS A 5 -8.63 -9.11 -4.54
CA LYS A 5 -7.40 -9.82 -4.21
C LYS A 5 -6.38 -8.75 -3.83
N GLY A 6 -5.83 -8.85 -2.61
CA GLY A 6 -4.85 -7.89 -2.13
C GLY A 6 -3.67 -7.75 -3.10
N LEU A 7 -3.13 -6.54 -3.16
CA LEU A 7 -2.07 -6.17 -4.10
C LEU A 7 -0.71 -6.25 -3.41
N ARG A 8 0.31 -6.76 -4.09
CA ARG A 8 1.70 -6.54 -3.63
C ARG A 8 2.05 -5.06 -3.78
N GLN A 9 3.03 -4.61 -3.01
CA GLN A 9 3.46 -3.21 -3.00
C GLN A 9 3.73 -2.62 -4.40
N LYS A 10 4.43 -3.36 -5.26
CA LYS A 10 4.69 -2.91 -6.64
C LYS A 10 3.40 -2.75 -7.44
N GLN A 11 2.47 -3.69 -7.32
CA GLN A 11 1.18 -3.64 -8.02
C GLN A 11 0.32 -2.48 -7.51
N LEU A 12 0.37 -2.18 -6.21
CA LEU A 12 -0.28 -1.01 -5.66
C LEU A 12 0.31 0.28 -6.25
N CYS A 13 1.64 0.40 -6.28
CA CYS A 13 2.30 1.56 -6.88
C CYS A 13 1.92 1.71 -8.36
N ASP A 14 1.97 0.63 -9.14
CA ASP A 14 1.60 0.64 -10.56
C ASP A 14 0.12 1.06 -10.75
N ARG A 15 -0.79 0.56 -9.90
CA ARG A 15 -2.22 0.90 -9.94
C ARG A 15 -2.50 2.36 -9.62
N LEU A 16 -1.80 2.92 -8.64
CA LEU A 16 -1.99 4.30 -8.19
C LEU A 16 -1.12 5.31 -8.95
N GLY A 17 -0.29 4.85 -9.90
CA GLY A 17 0.62 5.70 -10.66
C GLY A 17 1.84 6.19 -9.87
N PHE A 18 2.19 5.53 -8.77
CA PHE A 18 3.39 5.86 -8.01
C PHE A 18 4.64 5.25 -8.61
N ASN A 19 5.72 6.05 -8.68
CA ASN A 19 7.04 5.52 -8.97
C ASN A 19 7.62 4.85 -7.72
N TYR A 20 7.69 3.51 -7.73
CA TYR A 20 8.22 2.71 -6.62
C TYR A 20 9.57 3.20 -6.06
N LYS A 21 10.50 3.66 -6.92
CA LYS A 21 11.81 4.16 -6.46
C LYS A 21 11.70 5.46 -5.67
N LEU A 22 10.80 6.36 -6.09
CA LEU A 22 10.55 7.61 -5.38
C LEU A 22 9.83 7.39 -4.06
N VAL A 23 8.89 6.43 -4.02
CA VAL A 23 8.21 6.03 -2.77
C VAL A 23 9.25 5.55 -1.74
N ALA A 24 10.18 4.69 -2.13
CA ALA A 24 11.24 4.20 -1.22
C ALA A 24 12.18 5.32 -0.74
N LEU A 25 12.55 6.25 -1.62
CA LEU A 25 13.39 7.39 -1.28
C LEU A 25 12.69 8.33 -0.29
N THR A 26 11.44 8.66 -0.56
CA THR A 26 10.63 9.57 0.25
C THR A 26 10.37 8.97 1.63
N ALA A 27 9.99 7.69 1.69
CA ALA A 27 9.82 6.97 2.95
C ALA A 27 11.11 7.03 3.80
N LYS A 28 12.27 6.78 3.18
CA LYS A 28 13.57 6.88 3.87
C LYS A 28 13.86 8.29 4.39
N GLN A 29 13.58 9.32 3.59
CA GLN A 29 13.77 10.72 4.00
C GLN A 29 12.88 11.11 5.19
N MET A 30 11.69 10.51 5.28
CA MET A 30 10.75 10.71 6.38
C MET A 30 11.03 9.81 7.59
N GLY A 31 12.04 8.93 7.54
CA GLY A 31 12.31 7.96 8.60
C GLY A 31 11.24 6.85 8.71
N LEU A 32 10.48 6.62 7.63
CA LEU A 32 9.41 5.63 7.56
C LEU A 32 9.83 4.40 6.77
N SER A 33 9.19 3.26 7.06
CA SER A 33 9.20 2.15 6.12
C SER A 33 8.36 2.48 4.88
N THR A 34 8.68 1.89 3.75
CA THR A 34 7.89 2.08 2.53
C THR A 34 6.44 1.62 2.71
N HIS A 35 6.21 0.64 3.58
CA HIS A 35 4.87 0.21 3.97
C HIS A 35 4.12 1.29 4.76
N ALA A 36 4.73 1.85 5.79
CA ALA A 36 4.11 2.90 6.59
C ALA A 36 3.78 4.13 5.74
N TYR A 37 4.73 4.56 4.90
CA TYR A 37 4.53 5.68 3.98
C TYR A 37 3.34 5.44 3.02
N LEU A 38 3.28 4.28 2.37
CA LEU A 38 2.17 3.96 1.46
C LEU A 38 0.81 3.91 2.17
N GLN A 39 0.74 3.34 3.38
CA GLN A 39 -0.52 3.31 4.13
C GLN A 39 -0.99 4.71 4.54
N GLN A 40 -0.07 5.60 4.94
CA GLN A 40 -0.38 7.00 5.26
C GLN A 40 -0.83 7.80 4.03
N GLU A 41 -0.13 7.65 2.92
CA GLU A 41 -0.40 8.42 1.69
C GLU A 41 -1.71 7.99 1.01
N THR A 42 -2.04 6.70 1.07
CA THR A 42 -3.12 6.12 0.25
C THR A 42 -4.34 5.69 1.05
N GLY A 43 -4.20 5.51 2.37
CA GLY A 43 -5.20 4.87 3.22
C GLY A 43 -5.36 3.36 3.00
N TRP A 44 -4.60 2.75 2.07
CA TRP A 44 -4.64 1.30 1.89
C TRP A 44 -4.07 0.58 3.10
N ILE A 45 -4.58 -0.61 3.38
CA ILE A 45 -4.24 -1.38 4.58
C ILE A 45 -3.37 -2.56 4.17
N LEU A 46 -2.21 -2.72 4.81
CA LEU A 46 -1.34 -3.88 4.63
C LEU A 46 -1.80 -5.01 5.57
N LYS A 47 -2.18 -6.16 5.02
CA LYS A 47 -2.50 -7.39 5.76
C LYS A 47 -1.93 -8.60 5.03
N ASN A 48 -1.23 -9.48 5.74
CA ASN A 48 -0.61 -10.69 5.17
C ASN A 48 0.23 -10.39 3.90
N GLU A 49 1.11 -9.38 3.97
CA GLU A 49 1.99 -8.94 2.86
C GLU A 49 1.27 -8.41 1.61
N LEU A 50 -0.04 -8.12 1.70
CA LEU A 50 -0.84 -7.57 0.61
C LEU A 50 -1.61 -6.33 1.06
N TYR A 51 -1.77 -5.40 0.13
CA TYR A 51 -2.50 -4.15 0.32
C TYR A 51 -3.94 -4.30 -0.14
N TYR A 52 -4.85 -3.77 0.66
CA TYR A 52 -6.27 -3.73 0.38
C TYR A 52 -6.78 -2.29 0.46
N PRO A 53 -7.80 -1.90 -0.33
CA PRO A 53 -8.42 -0.60 -0.19
C PRO A 53 -8.92 -0.33 1.24
N PRO A 54 -9.01 0.93 1.67
CA PRO A 54 -9.45 1.31 3.02
C PRO A 54 -10.82 0.72 3.41
N ASP A 55 -11.75 0.58 2.45
CA ASP A 55 -13.10 0.06 2.69
C ASP A 55 -13.17 -1.48 2.69
N THR A 56 -12.02 -2.16 2.68
CA THR A 56 -11.99 -3.63 2.68
C THR A 56 -12.41 -4.16 4.05
N GLN A 57 -13.51 -4.91 4.05
CA GLN A 57 -13.95 -5.64 5.23
C GLN A 57 -13.08 -6.89 5.41
N PHE A 58 -12.36 -6.94 6.53
CA PHE A 58 -11.66 -8.14 6.94
C PHE A 58 -12.57 -8.96 7.86
N PRO A 59 -12.67 -10.29 7.67
CA PRO A 59 -13.28 -11.13 8.69
C PRO A 59 -12.52 -10.94 10.02
N GLN A 60 -13.29 -10.84 11.11
CA GLN A 60 -12.78 -10.74 12.48
C GLN A 60 -12.08 -12.03 12.92
#